data_AF-A0A7S1Q967-F1
#
_entry.id   AF-A0A7S1Q967-F1
#
_cell.length_a   1.000
_cell.length_b   1.000
_cell.length_c   1.000
_cell.angle_alpha   90.00
_cell.angle_beta   90.00
_cell.angle_gamma   90.00
#
_symmetry.space_group_name_H-M   'P 1'
#
loop_
_entity.id
_entity.type
_entity.pdbx_description
1 polymer ?
#
loop_
_entity_poly.entity_id
_entity_poly.type
_entity_poly.pdbx_seq_one_letter_code
_entity_poly.pdbx_strand_id
1 'polypeptide(L)'
;QTMRCLVDTGFADLWLPSEKCKGCSESRYFRPERSRTFAEVREPRATGSASGTLHPNKTNLAMAFVQYGGGAVEGLVGQDTIALGWGVLKNQSFLLVPQASLPKKRDWD
;
A
#
# COMPACT_ATOMS: atom_id res chain seq x y z
N GLN A 1 3.31 8.71 11.64
CA GLN A 1 1.88 9.01 11.43
C GLN A 1 1.09 7.90 12.08
N THR A 2 0.03 8.18 12.83
CA THR A 2 -0.74 7.14 13.56
C THR A 2 -2.01 6.78 12.81
N MET A 3 -2.23 5.48 12.59
CA MET A 3 -3.34 4.93 11.81
C MET A 3 -3.96 3.75 12.58
N ARG A 4 -5.26 3.53 12.37
CA ARG A 4 -5.94 2.32 12.85
C ARG A 4 -5.95 1.33 11.69
N CYS A 5 -5.46 0.13 11.92
CA CYS A 5 -5.38 -0.92 10.91
C CYS A 5 -6.25 -2.10 11.32
N LEU A 6 -6.91 -2.73 10.34
CA LEU A 6 -7.44 -4.08 10.49
C LEU A 6 -6.27 -5.06 10.49
N VAL A 7 -6.15 -5.87 11.54
CA VAL A 7 -5.22 -6.99 11.57
C VAL A 7 -5.97 -8.22 11.07
N ASP A 8 -5.64 -8.66 9.87
CA ASP A 8 -6.28 -9.79 9.20
C ASP A 8 -5.26 -10.90 8.98
N THR A 9 -5.44 -12.05 9.64
CA THR A 9 -4.55 -13.22 9.49
C THR A 9 -4.79 -13.99 8.19
N GLY A 10 -5.81 -13.64 7.41
CA GLY A 10 -6.13 -14.24 6.12
C GLY A 10 -5.31 -13.69 4.95
N PHE A 11 -4.55 -12.61 5.15
CA PHE A 11 -3.75 -11.95 4.11
C PHE A 11 -2.37 -11.55 4.66
N ALA A 12 -1.37 -11.47 3.77
CA ALA A 12 0.02 -11.20 4.14
C ALA A 12 0.48 -9.76 3.81
N ASP A 13 -0.39 -8.95 3.19
CA ASP A 13 -0.06 -7.61 2.71
C ASP A 13 -0.61 -6.52 3.63
N LEU A 14 0.25 -5.55 3.96
CA LEU A 14 -0.17 -4.30 4.59
C LEU A 14 -0.39 -3.23 3.53
N TRP A 15 -1.51 -2.52 3.62
CA TRP A 15 -1.80 -1.38 2.76
C TRP A 15 -2.33 -0.21 3.58
N LEU A 16 -1.98 1.01 3.14
CA LEU A 16 -2.40 2.25 3.76
C LEU A 16 -2.97 3.18 2.68
N PRO A 17 -4.08 3.87 2.96
CA PRO A 17 -4.67 4.79 2.00
C PRO A 17 -3.78 6.03 1.83
N SER A 18 -3.55 6.44 0.58
CA SER A 18 -2.90 7.72 0.27
C SER A 18 -3.90 8.87 0.31
N GLU A 19 -3.41 10.11 0.39
CA GLU A 19 -4.27 11.31 0.33
C GLU A 19 -5.09 11.39 -0.97
N LYS A 20 -4.62 10.73 -2.04
CA LYS A 20 -5.31 10.67 -3.34
C LYS A 20 -6.26 9.48 -3.45
N CYS A 21 -6.48 8.72 -2.36
CA CYS A 21 -7.25 7.49 -2.44
C CYS A 21 -8.70 7.75 -2.88
N LYS A 22 -9.10 7.12 -3.98
CA LYS A 22 -10.50 6.99 -4.39
C LYS A 22 -11.06 5.66 -3.87
N GLY A 23 -12.22 5.70 -3.23
CA GLY A 23 -12.88 4.50 -2.71
C GLY A 23 -12.41 4.03 -1.33
N CYS A 24 -11.53 4.80 -0.66
CA CYS A 24 -11.23 4.63 0.75
C CYS A 24 -12.28 5.36 1.61
N SER A 25 -12.88 4.69 2.61
CA SER A 25 -13.88 5.28 3.51
C SER A 25 -13.28 6.27 4.54
N GLU A 26 -11.97 6.21 4.74
CA GLU A 26 -11.30 6.78 5.91
C GLU A 26 -10.84 8.23 5.74
N SER A 27 -10.80 8.95 6.87
CA SER A 27 -10.31 10.34 6.96
C SER A 27 -8.78 10.43 7.18
N ARG A 28 -8.12 9.32 7.49
CA ARG A 28 -6.67 9.27 7.76
C ARG A 28 -5.94 8.63 6.61
N TYR A 29 -4.92 9.32 6.13
CA TYR A 29 -4.06 8.90 5.03
C TYR A 29 -2.61 8.90 5.45
N PHE A 30 -1.83 8.00 4.85
CA PHE A 30 -0.39 8.07 4.92
C PHE A 30 0.12 9.14 3.95
N ARG A 31 0.97 10.02 4.46
CA ARG A 31 1.61 11.13 3.76
C ARG A 31 3.12 10.90 3.66
N PRO A 32 3.63 10.33 2.55
CA PRO A 32 5.05 10.01 2.37
C PRO A 32 5.99 11.17 2.70
N GLU A 33 5.62 12.38 2.28
CA GLU A 33 6.41 13.60 2.44
C GLU A 33 6.60 14.03 3.90
N ARG A 34 5.78 13.49 4.81
CA ARG A 34 5.88 13.74 6.26
C ARG A 34 6.66 12.65 7.00
N SER A 35 7.13 11.62 6.29
CA SER A 35 7.99 10.59 6.87
C SER A 35 9.44 10.83 6.47
N ARG A 36 10.35 10.71 7.44
CA ARG A 36 11.80 10.83 7.21
C ARG A 36 12.44 9.50 6.82
N THR A 37 11.71 8.40 6.96
CA THR A 37 12.19 7.03 6.74
C THR A 37 11.44 6.33 5.60
N PHE A 38 10.50 7.02 4.96
CA PHE A 38 9.80 6.50 3.80
C PHE A 38 10.75 6.41 2.59
N ALA A 39 10.69 5.29 1.89
CA ALA A 39 11.39 5.06 0.64
C ALA A 39 10.45 4.39 -0.36
N GLU A 40 10.41 4.91 -1.58
CA GLU A 40 9.71 4.25 -2.69
C GLU A 40 10.52 3.05 -3.17
N VAL A 41 9.86 1.90 -3.34
CA VAL A 41 10.49 0.74 -3.96
C VAL A 41 10.43 0.90 -5.47
N ARG A 42 11.54 0.59 -6.14
CA ARG A 42 11.64 0.63 -7.60
C ARG A 42 11.67 -0.78 -8.16
N GLU A 43 10.99 -0.98 -9.28
CA GLU A 43 11.13 -2.22 -10.03
C GLU A 43 12.56 -2.38 -10.52
N PRO A 44 13.13 -3.59 -10.49
CA PRO A 44 14.34 -3.89 -11.23
C PRO A 44 14.12 -3.50 -12.69
N ARG A 45 15.06 -2.74 -13.27
CA ARG A 45 14.98 -2.36 -14.69
C ARG A 45 14.92 -3.66 -15.50
N ALA A 46 13.77 -3.95 -16.11
CA ALA A 46 13.54 -5.22 -16.78
C ALA A 46 14.58 -5.45 -17.88
N THR A 47 15.52 -6.36 -17.64
CA THR A 47 16.34 -6.98 -18.68
C THR A 47 15.58 -8.21 -19.18
N GLY A 48 14.63 -8.00 -20.08
CA GLY A 48 13.97 -9.07 -20.85
C GLY A 48 12.70 -9.67 -20.21
N SER A 49 11.69 -9.83 -21.07
CA SER A 49 10.45 -10.64 -20.95
C SER A 49 9.95 -11.01 -19.55
N ALA A 50 9.08 -10.16 -18.99
CA ALA A 50 8.03 -10.64 -18.10
C ALA A 50 6.72 -9.94 -18.46
N SER A 51 5.71 -10.77 -18.75
CA SER A 51 4.34 -10.40 -19.09
C SER A 51 3.61 -9.86 -17.86
N GLY A 52 4.04 -8.70 -17.37
CA GLY A 52 3.26 -7.83 -16.50
C GLY A 52 2.87 -6.61 -17.30
N THR A 53 1.61 -6.20 -17.27
CA THR A 53 1.15 -4.94 -17.87
C THR A 53 1.93 -3.79 -17.23
N LEU A 54 2.99 -3.35 -17.91
CA LEU A 54 3.79 -2.21 -17.55
C LEU A 54 2.85 -1.00 -17.59
N HIS A 55 2.37 -0.56 -16.43
CA HIS A 55 1.67 0.71 -16.35
C HIS A 55 2.65 1.80 -16.78
N PRO A 56 2.33 2.62 -17.80
CA PRO A 56 3.25 3.58 -18.37
C PRO A 56 3.39 4.80 -17.45
N ASN A 57 4.01 4.63 -16.29
CA ASN A 57 4.48 5.75 -15.48
C ASN A 57 5.99 5.92 -15.67
N LYS A 58 6.41 7.16 -15.96
CA LYS A 58 7.80 7.62 -16.20
C LYS A 58 8.78 7.37 -15.05
N THR A 59 8.36 6.67 -14.02
CA THR A 59 9.08 6.37 -12.80
C THR A 59 8.99 4.85 -12.63
N ASN A 60 10.12 4.15 -12.62
CA ASN A 60 10.17 2.68 -12.42
C ASN A 60 9.76 2.29 -10.98
N LEU A 61 8.62 2.76 -10.50
CA LEU A 61 8.10 2.50 -9.16
C LEU A 61 7.43 1.13 -9.17
N ALA A 62 7.68 0.37 -8.11
CA ALA A 62 7.02 -0.89 -7.91
C ALA A 62 5.54 -0.69 -7.60
N MET A 63 4.70 -1.49 -8.24
CA MET A 63 3.25 -1.47 -8.11
C MET A 63 2.79 -2.87 -7.74
N ALA A 64 1.80 -2.98 -6.85
CA ALA A 64 1.16 -4.25 -6.55
C ALA A 64 -0.36 -4.12 -6.56
N PHE A 65 -0.99 -5.22 -6.91
CA PHE A 65 -2.43 -5.40 -6.90
C PHE A 65 -2.76 -6.56 -5.96
N VAL A 66 -3.68 -6.34 -5.03
CA VAL A 66 -4.12 -7.35 -4.07
C VAL A 66 -5.64 -7.47 -4.17
N GLN A 67 -6.10 -8.69 -4.41
CA GLN A 67 -7.52 -9.04 -4.46
C GLN A 67 -7.91 -9.82 -3.20
N TYR A 68 -9.03 -9.44 -2.60
CA TYR A 68 -9.63 -10.11 -1.45
C TYR A 68 -11.08 -10.50 -1.80
N GLY A 69 -11.69 -11.40 -1.01
CA GLY A 69 -12.96 -12.09 -1.27
C GLY A 69 -14.21 -11.22 -1.52
N GLY A 70 -14.08 -9.90 -1.63
CA GLY A 70 -15.11 -8.98 -2.07
C GLY A 70 -14.59 -7.61 -2.56
N GLY A 71 -13.29 -7.48 -2.85
CA GLY A 71 -12.70 -6.21 -3.24
C GLY A 71 -11.24 -6.32 -3.69
N ALA A 72 -10.63 -5.20 -4.01
CA ALA A 72 -9.21 -5.13 -4.40
C ALA A 72 -8.60 -3.76 -4.09
N VAL A 73 -7.30 -3.75 -3.82
CA VAL A 73 -6.46 -2.55 -3.79
C VAL A 73 -5.39 -2.62 -4.88
N GLU A 74 -5.08 -1.46 -5.44
CA GLU A 74 -3.89 -1.26 -6.26
C GLU A 74 -3.07 -0.14 -5.63
N GLY A 75 -1.76 -0.32 -5.52
CA GLY A 75 -0.92 0.65 -4.84
C GLY A 75 0.55 0.60 -5.21
N LEU A 76 1.24 1.70 -4.92
CA LEU A 76 2.69 1.81 -5.01
C LEU A 76 3.31 1.04 -3.84
N VAL A 77 4.36 0.28 -4.09
CA VAL A 77 5.12 -0.38 -3.03
C VAL A 77 6.07 0.65 -2.41
N GLY A 78 5.89 0.90 -1.12
CA GLY A 78 6.76 1.73 -0.31
C GLY A 78 7.31 0.96 0.88
N GLN A 79 8.42 1.46 1.43
CA GLN A 79 8.98 1.00 2.68
C GLN A 79 8.99 2.16 3.67
N ASP A 80 8.71 1.86 4.94
CA ASP A 80 8.91 2.82 6.03
C ASP A 80 9.22 2.08 7.34
N THR A 81 9.54 2.84 8.37
CA THR A 81 9.60 2.35 9.75
C THR A 81 8.20 2.33 10.35
N ILE A 82 7.72 1.15 10.74
CA ILE A 82 6.41 0.95 11.36
C ILE A 82 6.62 0.57 12.83
N ALA A 83 5.96 1.32 13.71
CA ALA A 83 5.86 0.95 15.12
C ALA A 83 4.49 0.29 15.37
N LEU A 84 4.51 -0.92 15.93
CA LEU A 84 3.33 -1.66 16.35
C LEU A 84 3.53 -2.05 17.80
N GLY A 85 2.84 -1.38 18.73
CA GLY A 85 2.81 -1.70 20.17
C GLY A 85 4.15 -2.19 20.77
N TRP A 86 4.40 -3.49 20.64
CA TRP A 86 5.56 -4.24 21.13
C TRP A 86 6.89 -4.03 20.37
N GLY A 87 6.89 -3.42 19.19
CA GLY A 87 8.10 -3.37 18.37
C GLY A 87 8.14 -2.30 17.29
N VAL A 88 9.34 -2.14 16.74
CA VAL A 88 9.64 -1.25 15.62
C VAL A 88 10.23 -2.07 14.48
N LEU A 89 9.53 -2.08 13.35
CA LEU A 89 9.92 -2.76 12.13
C LEU A 89 10.50 -1.71 11.17
N LYS A 90 11.80 -1.80 10.88
CA LYS A 90 12.46 -0.92 9.91
C LYS A 90 12.32 -1.49 8.51
N ASN A 91 12.20 -0.60 7.51
CA ASN A 91 12.09 -0.95 6.10
C ASN A 91 10.95 -1.95 5.80
N GLN A 92 9.86 -1.86 6.56
CA GLN A 92 8.68 -2.70 6.34
C GLN A 92 7.97 -2.24 5.08
N SER A 93 7.76 -3.17 4.14
CA SER A 93 7.03 -2.90 2.91
C SER A 93 5.53 -2.80 3.17
N PHE A 94 4.86 -1.89 2.47
CA PHE A 94 3.40 -1.76 2.41
C PHE A 94 2.96 -1.12 1.09
N LEU A 95 1.68 -1.24 0.77
CA LEU A 95 1.09 -0.60 -0.40
C LEU A 95 0.54 0.78 -0.02
N LEU A 96 0.98 1.82 -0.73
CA LEU A 96 0.37 3.14 -0.69
C LEU A 96 -0.72 3.21 -1.75
N VAL A 97 -1.98 3.26 -1.31
CA VAL A 97 -3.14 3.01 -2.17
C VAL A 97 -3.78 4.32 -2.65
N PRO A 98 -3.73 4.66 -3.95
CA PRO A 98 -4.49 5.75 -4.55
C PRO A 98 -5.90 5.32 -5.02
N GLN A 99 -6.19 4.02 -5.06
CA GLN A 99 -7.51 3.53 -5.46
C GLN A 99 -7.83 2.19 -4.80
N ALA A 100 -9.02 2.10 -4.21
CA ALA A 100 -9.54 0.88 -3.60
C ALA A 100 -10.96 0.60 -4.08
N SER A 101 -11.26 -0.69 -4.29
CA SER A 101 -12.61 -1.21 -4.46
C SER A 101 -12.92 -2.05 -3.23
N LEU A 102 -13.60 -1.47 -2.25
CA LEU A 102 -13.87 -2.10 -0.96
C LEU A 102 -15.34 -2.54 -0.84
N PRO A 103 -15.63 -3.65 -0.15
CA PRO A 103 -17.01 -4.06 0.14
C PRO A 103 -17.80 -2.95 0.87
N LYS A 104 -19.09 -2.80 0.55
CA LYS A 104 -19.94 -1.74 1.13
C LYS A 104 -20.34 -1.95 2.60
N LYS A 105 -20.33 -3.20 3.08
CA LYS A 105 -20.64 -3.56 4.47
C LYS A 105 -19.40 -4.20 5.07
N ARG A 106 -18.73 -3.45 5.94
CA ARG A 106 -17.52 -3.89 6.64
C ARG A 106 -17.63 -3.42 8.07
N ASP A 107 -17.36 -4.32 9.01
CA ASP A 107 -17.52 -4.05 10.44
C ASP A 107 -16.26 -3.43 11.07
N TRP A 108 -15.28 -3.07 10.23
CA TRP A 108 -13.95 -2.62 10.64
C TRP A 108 -13.60 -1.19 10.21
N ASP A 109 -14.51 -0.51 9.51
CA ASP A 109 -14.48 0.94 9.30
C ASP A 109 -14.85 1.66 10.62
#